data_AF-A0A821NLD6-F1
#
_entry.id   AF-A0A821NLD6-F1
#
_cell.length_a   1.000
_cell.length_b   1.000
_cell.length_c   1.000
_cell.angle_alpha   90.00
_cell.angle_beta   90.00
_cell.angle_gamma   90.00
#
_symmetry.space_group_name_H-M   'P 1'
#
loop_
_entity.id
_entity.type
_entity.pdbx_description
1 polymer ?
#
loop_
_entity_poly.entity_id
_entity_poly.type
_entity_poly.pdbx_seq_one_letter_code
_entity_poly.pdbx_strand_id
1 'polypeptide(L)'
;MKGQKMKPMKNRSRIVLGILSDQQLMNTLVNASRQTWIPSFPYDLFYFVGRRREHLPQFSPILNVIELPTDDNEYPPVNKTFNVWTYFYMQHLSHYDYFMVIDADTYVNVENLQIMLNEIRCQDCYVGYPATGEPYEQKRLGLQVPYCLGMGYVIARNTLSQFGSHIEVCRRSTVANHSDTELGRCIYRFTSGLSCTKAQVPMERVMYTTNNQGTVIPFTHDSDGRLLIEFPKAPPTRFFKAALVHPLKTSDAFYQFHHQVKLQLRPILPPAFLNGSCVANPVIQNEIYPQNRSVLECRLQIPKQSAYNLSSLSAFVITLPGYEQRLQRTINNFEKHNIHLHAFYGVSNVQAPNITNITKGEWNLRLTMIRLIQTVINAKLQQILIVEDDAIPHRRFSELFKALVHDHRCRECVSGGILMLGSTTWSA
;
A
#
# COMPACT_ATOMS: atom_id res chain seq x y z
N MET A 1 41.62 24.73 -10.80
CA MET A 1 41.01 23.43 -11.14
C MET A 1 41.68 22.33 -10.32
N LYS A 2 40.98 21.77 -9.32
CA LYS A 2 41.34 20.49 -8.69
C LYS A 2 40.09 19.63 -8.75
N GLY A 3 40.13 18.60 -9.61
CA GLY A 3 39.04 17.66 -9.79
C GLY A 3 38.83 16.87 -8.51
N GLN A 4 37.64 17.01 -7.90
CA GLN A 4 37.17 16.06 -6.91
C GLN A 4 36.94 14.72 -7.63
N LYS A 5 37.80 13.74 -7.33
CA LYS A 5 37.51 12.34 -7.64
C LYS A 5 36.19 11.97 -6.96
N MET A 6 35.18 11.62 -7.75
CA MET A 6 33.98 10.95 -7.26
C MET A 6 34.42 9.73 -6.44
N LYS A 7 34.02 9.68 -5.16
CA LYS A 7 34.15 8.47 -4.34
C LYS A 7 33.36 7.34 -5.02
N PRO A 8 33.88 6.10 -5.04
CA PRO A 8 33.13 4.97 -5.59
C PRO A 8 31.83 4.78 -4.82
N MET A 9 30.72 4.52 -5.52
CA MET A 9 29.47 4.09 -4.90
C MET A 9 29.76 2.82 -4.07
N LYS A 10 29.47 2.88 -2.76
CA LYS A 10 29.48 1.70 -1.87
C LYS A 10 28.68 0.57 -2.53
N ASN A 11 29.26 -0.62 -2.67
CA ASN A 11 28.57 -1.80 -3.19
C ASN A 11 27.24 -1.98 -2.43
N ARG A 12 26.11 -2.03 -3.17
CA ARG A 12 24.81 -2.33 -2.57
C ARG A 12 24.81 -3.77 -2.08
N SER A 13 24.25 -4.01 -0.90
CA SER A 13 24.11 -5.37 -0.35
C SER A 13 23.26 -6.22 -1.31
N ARG A 14 23.66 -7.47 -1.54
CA ARG A 14 22.88 -8.43 -2.32
C ARG A 14 21.84 -9.06 -1.42
N ILE A 15 20.57 -8.95 -1.79
CA ILE A 15 19.44 -9.38 -0.98
C ILE A 15 18.57 -10.31 -1.82
N VAL A 16 18.04 -11.36 -1.20
CA VAL A 16 17.03 -12.25 -1.81
C VAL A 16 15.79 -12.32 -0.93
N LEU A 17 14.62 -12.35 -1.56
CA LEU A 17 13.32 -12.52 -0.90
C LEU A 17 12.74 -13.91 -1.15
N GLY A 18 12.42 -14.63 -0.09
CA GLY A 18 11.59 -15.82 -0.11
C GLY A 18 10.16 -15.48 0.28
N ILE A 19 9.19 -15.82 -0.55
CA ILE A 19 7.77 -15.70 -0.24
C ILE A 19 7.23 -17.09 0.07
N LEU A 20 6.90 -17.32 1.34
CA LEU A 20 6.29 -18.56 1.80
C LEU A 20 4.80 -18.55 1.40
N SER A 21 4.43 -19.41 0.45
CA SER A 21 3.07 -19.51 -0.09
C SER A 21 2.61 -20.96 -0.10
N ASP A 22 1.33 -21.22 -0.24
CA ASP A 22 0.82 -22.54 -0.63
C ASP A 22 0.27 -22.49 -2.07
N GLN A 23 -0.09 -23.67 -2.57
CA GLN A 23 -0.71 -23.85 -3.88
C GLN A 23 -2.02 -23.10 -4.09
N GLN A 24 -2.85 -22.93 -3.06
CA GLN A 24 -4.15 -22.25 -3.14
C GLN A 24 -3.98 -20.73 -3.29
N LEU A 25 -2.92 -20.18 -2.69
CA LEU A 25 -2.61 -18.75 -2.72
C LEU A 25 -1.94 -18.29 -4.03
N MET A 26 -1.50 -19.23 -4.89
CA MET A 26 -0.76 -18.91 -6.11
C MET A 26 -1.56 -18.07 -7.11
N ASN A 27 -2.85 -18.38 -7.29
CA ASN A 27 -3.72 -17.65 -8.22
C ASN A 27 -4.40 -16.42 -7.58
N THR A 28 -4.24 -16.22 -6.28
CA THR A 28 -4.88 -15.15 -5.51
C THR A 28 -3.86 -14.13 -5.01
N LEU A 29 -3.25 -14.35 -3.83
CA LEU A 29 -2.36 -13.40 -3.17
C LEU A 29 -1.01 -13.29 -3.87
N VAL A 30 -0.46 -14.39 -4.37
CA VAL A 30 0.76 -14.36 -5.19
C VAL A 30 0.54 -13.56 -6.46
N ASN A 31 -0.56 -13.81 -7.18
CA ASN A 31 -0.90 -13.02 -8.36
C ASN A 31 -1.13 -11.53 -8.02
N ALA A 32 -1.77 -11.23 -6.89
CA ALA A 32 -1.96 -9.85 -6.43
C ALA A 32 -0.61 -9.16 -6.12
N SER A 33 0.33 -9.84 -5.46
CA SER A 33 1.67 -9.31 -5.22
C SER A 33 2.41 -8.96 -6.52
N ARG A 34 2.27 -9.80 -7.57
CA ARG A 34 2.84 -9.56 -8.90
C ARG A 34 2.28 -8.35 -9.61
N GLN A 35 0.98 -8.10 -9.44
CA GLN A 35 0.29 -6.99 -10.08
C GLN A 35 0.42 -5.68 -9.30
N THR A 36 0.94 -5.72 -8.07
CA THR A 36 1.03 -4.57 -7.18
C THR A 36 2.49 -4.16 -6.92
N TRP A 37 3.12 -4.68 -5.88
CA TRP A 37 4.39 -4.16 -5.37
C TRP A 37 5.62 -4.81 -6.02
N ILE A 38 5.53 -6.06 -6.50
CA ILE A 38 6.66 -6.78 -7.10
C ILE A 38 7.29 -6.09 -8.32
N PRO A 39 6.55 -5.46 -9.25
CA PRO A 39 7.15 -4.75 -10.38
C PRO A 39 8.09 -3.61 -9.95
N SER A 40 7.92 -3.08 -8.73
CA SER A 40 8.80 -2.06 -8.15
C SER A 40 9.93 -2.66 -7.28
N PHE A 41 9.88 -3.96 -6.97
CA PHE A 41 10.84 -4.62 -6.08
C PHE A 41 12.15 -4.94 -6.82
N PRO A 42 13.32 -4.43 -6.35
CA PRO A 42 14.54 -4.45 -7.15
C PRO A 42 15.46 -5.66 -6.90
N TYR A 43 15.03 -6.64 -6.08
CA TYR A 43 15.86 -7.77 -5.65
C TYR A 43 15.29 -9.09 -6.16
N ASP A 44 16.15 -10.11 -6.19
CA ASP A 44 15.74 -11.46 -6.58
C ASP A 44 14.70 -12.01 -5.60
N LEU A 45 13.74 -12.76 -6.14
CA LEU A 45 12.68 -13.37 -5.34
C LEU A 45 12.38 -14.81 -5.78
N PHE A 46 12.00 -15.62 -4.79
CA PHE A 46 11.54 -16.99 -4.95
C PHE A 46 10.20 -17.17 -4.23
N TYR A 47 9.26 -17.86 -4.88
CA TYR A 47 8.05 -18.33 -4.23
C TYR A 47 8.28 -19.77 -3.78
N PHE A 48 7.99 -20.06 -2.51
CA PHE A 48 8.12 -21.40 -1.96
C PHE A 48 6.75 -22.00 -1.74
N VAL A 49 6.50 -23.15 -2.35
CA VAL A 49 5.24 -23.92 -2.21
C VAL A 49 5.55 -25.35 -1.79
N GLY A 50 4.63 -26.01 -1.10
CA GLY A 50 4.72 -27.43 -0.81
C GLY A 50 4.60 -28.29 -2.06
N ARG A 51 4.96 -29.57 -1.93
CA ARG A 51 4.93 -30.58 -2.98
C ARG A 51 3.53 -30.65 -3.59
N ARG A 52 3.46 -30.64 -4.93
CA ARG A 52 2.20 -30.83 -5.67
C ARG A 52 1.68 -32.24 -5.47
N ARG A 53 0.42 -32.36 -5.04
CA ARG A 53 -0.25 -33.66 -4.88
C ARG A 53 -1.03 -34.11 -6.12
N GLU A 54 -1.46 -33.21 -7.02
CA GLU A 54 -1.92 -33.48 -8.42
C GLU A 54 -2.60 -32.22 -9.04
N HIS A 55 -2.72 -32.17 -10.38
CA HIS A 55 -3.61 -31.31 -11.21
C HIS A 55 -3.89 -29.84 -10.82
N LEU A 56 -2.86 -29.03 -10.59
CA LEU A 56 -3.00 -27.56 -10.56
C LEU A 56 -2.43 -26.90 -11.82
N PRO A 57 -3.02 -25.79 -12.30
CA PRO A 57 -2.57 -25.12 -13.51
C PRO A 57 -1.07 -24.80 -13.42
N GLN A 58 -0.34 -25.00 -14.52
CA GLN A 58 1.07 -24.63 -14.59
C GLN A 58 1.22 -23.18 -14.15
N PHE A 59 2.04 -22.96 -13.12
CA PHE A 59 2.38 -21.61 -12.70
C PHE A 59 3.03 -20.88 -13.87
N SER A 60 2.80 -19.56 -13.95
CA SER A 60 3.42 -18.72 -14.97
C SER A 60 4.93 -19.02 -15.03
N PRO A 61 5.51 -19.35 -16.19
CA PRO A 61 6.92 -19.73 -16.32
C PRO A 61 7.90 -18.61 -15.95
N ILE A 62 7.39 -17.40 -15.76
CA ILE A 62 8.14 -16.22 -15.31
C ILE A 62 8.33 -16.24 -13.77
N LEU A 63 7.61 -17.10 -13.05
CA LEU A 63 7.72 -17.20 -11.60
C LEU A 63 8.84 -18.17 -11.21
N ASN A 64 9.77 -17.68 -10.38
CA ASN A 64 10.74 -18.51 -9.69
C ASN A 64 10.06 -19.28 -8.54
N VAL A 65 9.25 -20.29 -8.90
CA VAL A 65 8.57 -21.16 -7.93
C VAL A 65 9.47 -22.33 -7.57
N ILE A 66 9.71 -22.52 -6.27
CA ILE A 66 10.46 -23.62 -5.70
C ILE A 66 9.50 -24.52 -4.94
N GLU A 67 9.42 -25.78 -5.38
CA GLU A 67 8.70 -26.82 -4.67
C GLU A 67 9.53 -27.41 -3.55
N LEU A 68 8.98 -27.39 -2.35
CA LEU A 68 9.59 -27.93 -1.16
C LEU A 68 9.15 -29.38 -0.94
N PRO A 69 10.02 -30.24 -0.36
CA PRO A 69 9.71 -31.64 -0.11
C PRO A 69 8.82 -31.83 1.14
N THR A 70 7.71 -31.11 1.21
CA THR A 70 6.73 -31.13 2.31
C THR A 70 5.36 -30.73 1.79
N ASP A 71 4.29 -31.08 2.50
CA ASP A 71 2.94 -30.71 2.10
C ASP A 71 2.55 -29.31 2.57
N ASP A 72 1.60 -28.69 1.85
CA ASP A 72 1.06 -27.37 2.21
C ASP A 72 0.09 -27.40 3.40
N ASN A 73 -0.52 -28.57 3.69
CA ASN A 73 -1.56 -28.71 4.70
C ASN A 73 -1.01 -29.02 6.11
N GLU A 74 0.30 -29.08 6.28
CA GLU A 74 0.91 -29.27 7.61
C GLU A 74 0.77 -28.01 8.45
N TYR A 75 0.10 -28.12 9.60
CA TYR A 75 -0.02 -27.03 10.57
C TYR A 75 0.48 -27.46 11.95
N PRO A 76 1.39 -26.70 12.59
CA PRO A 76 2.09 -25.51 12.07
C PRO A 76 3.05 -25.85 10.91
N PRO A 77 3.35 -24.91 10.00
CA PRO A 77 4.18 -25.16 8.80
C PRO A 77 5.70 -25.19 9.12
N VAL A 78 6.09 -25.96 10.12
CA VAL A 78 7.48 -26.04 10.63
C VAL A 78 8.41 -26.62 9.57
N ASN A 79 8.05 -27.77 8.99
CA ASN A 79 8.87 -28.41 7.96
C ASN A 79 9.07 -27.52 6.75
N LYS A 80 8.01 -26.82 6.34
CA LYS A 80 8.04 -25.88 5.21
C LYS A 80 9.00 -24.72 5.48
N THR A 81 8.91 -24.12 6.66
CA THR A 81 9.84 -23.05 7.10
C THR A 81 11.29 -23.53 7.07
N PHE A 82 11.59 -24.70 7.64
CA PHE A 82 12.95 -25.24 7.61
C PHE A 82 13.42 -25.61 6.20
N ASN A 83 12.53 -26.06 5.32
CA ASN A 83 12.87 -26.37 3.93
C ASN A 83 13.23 -25.11 3.13
N VAL A 84 12.58 -23.96 3.37
CA VAL A 84 13.00 -22.66 2.79
C VAL A 84 14.43 -22.33 3.17
N TRP A 85 14.75 -22.41 4.48
CA TRP A 85 16.09 -22.09 4.96
C TRP A 85 17.15 -23.10 4.51
N THR A 86 16.78 -24.38 4.38
CA THR A 86 17.64 -25.41 3.80
C THR A 86 17.95 -25.08 2.34
N TYR A 87 16.96 -24.67 1.55
CA TYR A 87 17.16 -24.27 0.16
C TYR A 87 18.11 -23.07 0.04
N PHE A 88 17.89 -22.02 0.82
CA PHE A 88 18.78 -20.86 0.81
C PHE A 88 20.21 -21.21 1.24
N TYR A 89 20.36 -22.02 2.29
CA TYR A 89 21.68 -22.46 2.75
C TYR A 89 22.42 -23.29 1.68
N MET A 90 21.73 -24.24 1.05
CA MET A 90 22.37 -25.15 0.09
C MET A 90 22.63 -24.51 -1.28
N GLN A 91 21.72 -23.66 -1.76
CA GLN A 91 21.72 -23.18 -3.15
C GLN A 91 22.18 -21.72 -3.29
N HIS A 92 22.03 -20.91 -2.25
CA HIS A 92 22.14 -19.44 -2.38
C HIS A 92 23.02 -18.76 -1.33
N LEU A 93 23.61 -19.51 -0.39
CA LEU A 93 24.38 -18.95 0.72
C LEU A 93 25.51 -18.01 0.26
N SER A 94 26.21 -18.34 -0.82
CA SER A 94 27.32 -17.52 -1.36
C SER A 94 26.86 -16.35 -2.25
N HIS A 95 25.62 -16.39 -2.75
CA HIS A 95 25.10 -15.44 -3.74
C HIS A 95 24.57 -14.14 -3.11
N TYR A 96 24.09 -14.20 -1.86
CA TYR A 96 23.47 -13.05 -1.19
C TYR A 96 24.09 -12.76 0.17
N ASP A 97 24.05 -11.50 0.56
CA ASP A 97 24.54 -11.03 1.85
C ASP A 97 23.45 -11.10 2.93
N TYR A 98 22.18 -10.93 2.52
CA TYR A 98 21.01 -11.00 3.39
C TYR A 98 19.88 -11.79 2.72
N PHE A 99 19.16 -12.56 3.54
CA PHE A 99 18.03 -13.40 3.14
C PHE A 99 16.80 -12.91 3.88
N MET A 100 15.75 -12.53 3.16
CA MET A 100 14.48 -12.14 3.73
C MET A 100 13.43 -13.21 3.44
N VAL A 101 12.60 -13.56 4.43
CA VAL A 101 11.42 -14.41 4.22
C VAL A 101 10.19 -13.65 4.68
N ILE A 102 9.10 -13.71 3.91
CA ILE A 102 7.77 -13.20 4.25
C ILE A 102 6.69 -14.23 3.93
N ASP A 103 5.53 -14.13 4.60
CA ASP A 103 4.32 -14.85 4.21
C ASP A 103 3.64 -14.22 2.99
N ALA A 104 2.97 -15.04 2.18
CA ALA A 104 2.28 -14.61 0.94
C ALA A 104 1.14 -13.60 1.17
N ASP A 105 0.58 -13.52 2.37
CA ASP A 105 -0.42 -12.54 2.77
C ASP A 105 0.19 -11.26 3.39
N THR A 106 1.49 -11.04 3.22
CA THR A 106 2.17 -9.80 3.61
C THR A 106 2.22 -8.81 2.45
N TYR A 107 1.71 -7.60 2.68
CA TYR A 107 1.90 -6.48 1.75
C TYR A 107 3.22 -5.77 2.00
N VAL A 108 3.94 -5.46 0.92
CA VAL A 108 5.24 -4.78 0.97
C VAL A 108 5.12 -3.35 0.44
N ASN A 109 5.42 -2.36 1.28
CA ASN A 109 5.74 -1.02 0.80
C ASN A 109 7.23 -0.99 0.42
N VAL A 110 7.52 -1.10 -0.88
CA VAL A 110 8.88 -1.27 -1.41
C VAL A 110 9.82 -0.13 -1.01
N GLU A 111 9.34 1.12 -0.97
CA GLU A 111 10.17 2.28 -0.60
C GLU A 111 10.59 2.21 0.87
N ASN A 112 9.62 1.95 1.75
CA ASN A 112 9.89 1.78 3.19
C ASN A 112 10.76 0.54 3.45
N LEU A 113 10.55 -0.55 2.70
CA LEU A 113 11.37 -1.75 2.80
C LEU A 113 12.82 -1.47 2.37
N GLN A 114 13.05 -0.69 1.32
CA GLN A 114 14.41 -0.31 0.91
C GLN A 114 15.13 0.50 1.99
N ILE A 115 14.42 1.40 2.69
CA ILE A 115 14.98 2.12 3.84
C ILE A 115 15.40 1.12 4.92
N MET A 116 14.48 0.21 5.30
CA MET A 116 14.73 -0.82 6.30
C MET A 116 15.95 -1.68 5.96
N LEU A 117 16.04 -2.17 4.72
CA LEU A 117 17.14 -3.03 4.27
C LEU A 117 18.48 -2.28 4.18
N ASN A 118 18.47 -0.97 3.90
CA ASN A 118 19.69 -0.16 3.85
C ASN A 118 20.30 0.11 5.23
N GLU A 119 19.47 0.11 6.27
CA GLU A 119 19.85 0.28 7.68
C GLU A 119 20.46 -0.99 8.28
N ILE A 120 20.16 -2.17 7.72
CA ILE A 120 20.76 -3.44 8.15
C ILE A 120 22.22 -3.48 7.71
N ARG A 121 23.13 -3.30 8.67
CA ARG A 121 24.60 -3.29 8.50
C ARG A 121 25.28 -4.15 9.55
N CYS A 122 24.90 -5.42 9.59
CA CYS A 122 25.39 -6.42 10.54
C CYS A 122 25.92 -7.64 9.80
N GLN A 123 26.99 -8.24 10.35
CA GLN A 123 27.51 -9.52 9.87
C GLN A 123 26.64 -10.67 10.39
N ASP A 124 26.25 -10.59 11.66
CA ASP A 124 25.30 -11.49 12.31
C ASP A 124 24.05 -10.74 12.72
N CYS A 125 22.92 -11.09 12.13
CA CYS A 125 21.65 -10.53 12.55
C CYS A 125 20.45 -11.33 12.09
N TYR A 126 19.41 -11.17 12.90
CA TYR A 126 18.08 -11.69 12.74
C TYR A 126 17.14 -10.52 13.10
N VAL A 127 16.56 -9.88 12.09
CA VAL A 127 15.84 -8.60 12.21
C VAL A 127 14.42 -8.76 11.69
N GLY A 128 13.43 -8.32 12.45
CA GLY A 128 12.02 -8.39 12.04
C GLY A 128 11.09 -7.84 13.11
N TYR A 129 9.93 -8.46 13.26
CA TYR A 129 8.99 -8.13 14.33
C TYR A 129 9.18 -9.09 15.53
N PRO A 130 9.78 -8.64 16.65
CA PRO A 130 10.05 -9.52 17.78
C PRO A 130 8.77 -9.89 18.52
N ALA A 131 8.66 -11.16 18.90
CA ALA A 131 7.63 -11.71 19.76
C ALA A 131 8.24 -12.65 20.79
N THR A 132 7.58 -12.76 21.94
CA THR A 132 7.99 -13.64 23.06
C THR A 132 7.02 -14.80 23.28
N GLY A 133 6.01 -14.94 22.41
CA GLY A 133 4.89 -15.89 22.63
C GLY A 133 4.01 -15.52 23.83
N GLU A 134 2.90 -16.24 23.98
CA GLU A 134 1.99 -16.03 25.10
C GLU A 134 2.61 -16.52 26.43
N PRO A 135 2.28 -15.90 27.59
CA PRO A 135 2.90 -16.26 28.87
C PRO A 135 2.78 -17.75 29.27
N TYR A 136 1.68 -18.41 28.87
CA TYR A 136 1.46 -19.83 29.15
C TYR A 136 2.31 -20.76 28.26
N GLU A 137 2.76 -20.28 27.10
CA GLU A 137 3.63 -21.02 26.19
C GLU A 137 5.10 -20.86 26.59
N GLN A 138 5.50 -19.67 27.05
CA GLN A 138 6.90 -19.35 27.39
C GLN A 138 7.57 -20.41 28.27
N LYS A 139 6.87 -20.92 29.29
CA LYS A 139 7.37 -21.96 30.20
C LYS A 139 7.61 -23.31 29.52
N ARG A 140 6.80 -23.66 28.51
CA ARG A 140 6.94 -24.91 27.74
C ARG A 140 7.95 -24.79 26.61
N LEU A 141 8.06 -23.59 26.02
CA LEU A 141 8.92 -23.31 24.88
C LEU A 141 10.40 -23.16 25.27
N GLY A 142 10.67 -22.81 26.53
CA GLY A 142 12.02 -22.54 27.02
C GLY A 142 12.68 -21.34 26.32
N LEU A 143 11.89 -20.49 25.67
CA LEU A 143 12.37 -19.31 24.96
C LEU A 143 12.69 -18.21 25.96
N GLN A 144 13.98 -18.00 26.20
CA GLN A 144 14.48 -16.91 27.04
C GLN A 144 14.64 -15.60 26.27
N VAL A 145 14.51 -15.64 24.94
CA VAL A 145 14.73 -14.50 24.04
C VAL A 145 13.64 -14.37 22.96
N PRO A 146 13.43 -13.18 22.39
CA PRO A 146 12.46 -12.97 21.32
C PRO A 146 12.83 -13.71 20.02
N TYR A 147 11.81 -14.17 19.29
CA TYR A 147 11.89 -14.64 17.90
C TYR A 147 11.15 -13.66 16.97
N CYS A 148 11.40 -13.72 15.65
CA CYS A 148 10.70 -12.86 14.69
C CYS A 148 9.46 -13.56 14.13
N LEU A 149 8.34 -12.84 14.06
CA LEU A 149 7.09 -13.34 13.46
C LEU A 149 7.15 -13.45 11.92
N GLY A 150 6.39 -14.40 11.36
CA GLY A 150 6.30 -14.78 9.94
C GLY A 150 5.86 -13.69 8.95
N MET A 151 5.39 -12.55 9.45
CA MET A 151 5.12 -11.37 8.62
C MET A 151 6.35 -10.87 7.85
N GLY A 152 7.55 -11.19 8.32
CA GLY A 152 8.77 -10.86 7.63
C GLY A 152 9.97 -10.72 8.54
N TYR A 153 11.10 -11.29 8.11
CA TYR A 153 12.36 -11.12 8.81
C TYR A 153 13.55 -11.31 7.88
N VAL A 154 14.67 -10.68 8.25
CA VAL A 154 15.94 -10.68 7.53
C VAL A 154 16.97 -11.42 8.36
N ILE A 155 17.69 -12.35 7.74
CA ILE A 155 18.82 -13.08 8.30
C ILE A 155 20.07 -12.78 7.48
N ALA A 156 21.16 -12.43 8.15
CA ALA A 156 22.45 -12.25 7.49
C ALA A 156 23.05 -13.59 7.04
N ARG A 157 23.82 -13.57 5.96
CA ARG A 157 24.52 -14.75 5.44
C ARG A 157 25.34 -15.48 6.50
N ASN A 158 26.09 -14.75 7.35
CA ASN A 158 26.93 -15.38 8.38
C ASN A 158 26.08 -16.11 9.42
N THR A 159 24.93 -15.54 9.80
CA THR A 159 23.94 -16.19 10.67
C THR A 159 23.38 -17.46 10.02
N LEU A 160 22.97 -17.40 8.74
CA LEU A 160 22.51 -18.58 8.00
C LEU A 160 23.58 -19.68 7.91
N SER A 161 24.85 -19.30 7.73
CA SER A 161 25.94 -20.28 7.67
C SER A 161 26.16 -21.04 8.98
N GLN A 162 25.84 -20.42 10.12
CA GLN A 162 26.01 -21.00 11.45
C GLN A 162 24.92 -22.03 11.78
N PHE A 163 23.64 -21.73 11.54
CA PHE A 163 22.56 -22.69 11.84
C PHE A 163 22.18 -23.60 10.67
N GLY A 164 22.52 -23.23 9.44
CA GLY A 164 22.07 -23.91 8.22
C GLY A 164 22.47 -25.39 8.15
N SER A 165 23.69 -25.74 8.57
CA SER A 165 24.16 -27.13 8.70
C SER A 165 23.44 -27.94 9.78
N HIS A 166 22.71 -27.27 10.68
CA HIS A 166 22.02 -27.87 11.82
C HIS A 166 20.49 -27.89 11.70
N ILE A 167 19.93 -27.44 10.56
CA ILE A 167 18.49 -27.38 10.36
C ILE A 167 17.81 -28.74 10.60
N GLU A 168 18.41 -29.85 10.17
CA GLU A 168 17.85 -31.20 10.40
C GLU A 168 17.84 -31.59 11.89
N VAL A 169 18.82 -31.15 12.67
CA VAL A 169 18.85 -31.35 14.12
C VAL A 169 17.72 -30.54 14.77
N CYS A 170 17.52 -29.29 14.34
CA CYS A 170 16.41 -28.46 14.82
C CYS A 170 15.05 -29.09 14.49
N ARG A 171 14.87 -29.56 13.25
CA ARG A 171 13.64 -30.21 12.77
C ARG A 171 13.23 -31.42 13.61
N ARG A 172 14.18 -32.22 14.10
CA ARG A 172 13.90 -33.39 14.96
C ARG A 172 13.68 -33.06 16.44
N SER A 173 13.89 -31.81 16.85
CA SER A 173 13.83 -31.37 18.24
C SER A 173 12.82 -30.24 18.49
N THR A 174 11.77 -30.20 17.65
CA THR A 174 10.67 -29.25 17.74
C THR A 174 9.82 -29.50 18.97
N VAL A 175 9.41 -28.45 19.67
CA VAL A 175 8.61 -28.52 20.91
C VAL A 175 7.42 -27.55 20.87
N ALA A 176 7.48 -26.51 20.05
CA ALA A 176 6.47 -25.49 19.87
C ALA A 176 5.42 -25.89 18.82
N ASN A 177 4.23 -25.32 18.97
CA ASN A 177 3.16 -25.42 17.98
C ASN A 177 3.18 -24.26 16.96
N HIS A 178 4.34 -23.63 16.73
CA HIS A 178 4.50 -22.50 15.83
C HIS A 178 5.86 -22.53 15.10
N SER A 179 5.85 -22.33 13.78
CA SER A 179 7.05 -22.42 12.93
C SER A 179 8.10 -21.35 13.22
N ASP A 180 7.68 -20.11 13.42
CA ASP A 180 8.57 -18.98 13.70
C ASP A 180 9.34 -19.17 15.02
N THR A 181 8.63 -19.73 16.01
CA THR A 181 9.16 -20.09 17.32
C THR A 181 10.27 -21.14 17.18
N GLU A 182 10.07 -22.18 16.39
CA GLU A 182 11.07 -23.24 16.17
C GLU A 182 12.30 -22.75 15.39
N LEU A 183 12.09 -21.89 14.39
CA LEU A 183 13.21 -21.25 13.71
C LEU A 183 14.02 -20.37 14.68
N GLY A 184 13.35 -19.56 15.51
CA GLY A 184 14.00 -18.73 16.52
C GLY A 184 14.82 -19.55 17.53
N ARG A 185 14.29 -20.68 18.01
CA ARG A 185 15.02 -21.63 18.88
C ARG A 185 16.26 -22.19 18.17
N CYS A 186 16.13 -22.54 16.90
CA CYS A 186 17.23 -23.07 16.10
C CYS A 186 18.37 -22.05 15.94
N ILE A 187 18.03 -20.81 15.54
CA ILE A 187 18.98 -19.71 15.41
C ILE A 187 19.70 -19.49 16.75
N TYR A 188 18.94 -19.24 17.82
CA TYR A 188 19.49 -19.00 19.16
C TYR A 188 20.51 -20.06 19.58
N ARG A 189 20.17 -21.33 19.38
CA ARG A 189 21.01 -22.48 19.75
C ARG A 189 22.34 -22.52 19.01
N PHE A 190 22.37 -22.16 17.73
CA PHE A 190 23.55 -22.36 16.87
C PHE A 190 24.30 -21.07 16.51
N THR A 191 23.80 -19.89 16.93
CA THR A 191 24.42 -18.59 16.64
C THR A 191 24.78 -17.83 17.91
N SER A 192 25.30 -18.54 18.91
CA SER A 192 25.74 -17.98 20.21
C SER A 192 24.70 -17.09 20.89
N GLY A 193 23.43 -17.49 20.84
CA GLY A 193 22.35 -16.79 21.55
C GLY A 193 21.73 -15.61 20.82
N LEU A 194 21.92 -15.48 19.50
CA LEU A 194 21.27 -14.43 18.70
C LEU A 194 19.75 -14.48 18.87
N SER A 195 19.15 -13.32 19.11
CA SER A 195 17.71 -13.14 19.25
C SER A 195 17.16 -12.22 18.16
N CYS A 196 15.83 -12.26 17.96
CA CYS A 196 15.19 -11.35 17.03
C CYS A 196 15.30 -9.91 17.52
N THR A 197 15.78 -9.04 16.63
CA THR A 197 15.86 -7.60 16.85
C THR A 197 14.77 -6.88 16.08
N LYS A 198 14.24 -5.80 16.66
CA LYS A 198 13.19 -5.00 16.02
C LYS A 198 13.74 -4.24 14.81
N ALA A 199 13.06 -4.33 13.67
CA ALA A 199 13.32 -3.46 12.53
C ALA A 199 13.11 -1.98 12.90
N GLN A 200 13.96 -1.09 12.39
CA GLN A 200 13.84 0.36 12.66
C GLN A 200 12.62 0.97 11.94
N VAL A 201 12.39 0.58 10.69
CA VAL A 201 11.17 0.93 9.96
C VAL A 201 10.00 0.08 10.49
N PRO A 202 8.82 0.67 10.74
CA PRO A 202 7.69 -0.06 11.30
C PRO A 202 7.25 -1.25 10.46
N MET A 203 6.78 -2.29 11.14
CA MET A 203 6.08 -3.44 10.56
C MET A 203 4.76 -3.57 11.33
N GLU A 204 3.65 -3.71 10.62
CA GLU A 204 2.32 -3.54 11.22
C GLU A 204 1.47 -4.80 11.14
N ARG A 205 0.89 -5.16 12.28
CA ARG A 205 -0.05 -6.27 12.40
C ARG A 205 -1.48 -5.79 12.26
N VAL A 206 -2.25 -6.45 11.41
CA VAL A 206 -3.71 -6.36 11.41
C VAL A 206 -4.22 -7.27 12.52
N MET A 207 -4.91 -6.68 13.51
CA MET A 207 -5.40 -7.39 14.71
C MET A 207 -6.92 -7.26 14.88
N TYR A 208 -7.62 -6.95 13.80
CA TYR A 208 -9.05 -6.65 13.85
C TYR A 208 -9.79 -7.38 12.73
N THR A 209 -11.07 -7.62 12.94
CA THR A 209 -12.02 -8.11 11.93
C THR A 209 -13.32 -7.32 12.06
N THR A 210 -14.26 -7.53 11.14
CA THR A 210 -15.59 -6.90 11.20
C THR A 210 -16.65 -7.97 11.38
N ASN A 211 -17.62 -7.73 12.26
CA ASN A 211 -18.78 -8.61 12.36
C ASN A 211 -19.79 -8.35 11.21
N ASN A 212 -20.84 -9.18 11.11
CA ASN A 212 -21.88 -9.06 10.09
C ASN A 212 -22.64 -7.70 10.11
N GLN A 213 -22.50 -6.90 11.18
CA GLN A 213 -23.11 -5.58 11.33
C GLN A 213 -22.17 -4.43 10.95
N GLY A 214 -20.94 -4.72 10.51
CA GLY A 214 -19.95 -3.68 10.17
C GLY A 214 -19.12 -3.18 11.36
N THR A 215 -19.23 -3.79 12.54
CA THR A 215 -18.49 -3.38 13.74
C THR A 215 -17.11 -4.01 13.80
N VAL A 216 -16.08 -3.18 13.99
CA VAL A 216 -14.68 -3.62 14.17
C VAL A 216 -14.51 -4.28 15.54
N ILE A 217 -14.05 -5.53 15.55
CA ILE A 217 -13.78 -6.35 16.74
C ILE A 217 -12.37 -6.94 16.67
N PRO A 218 -11.79 -7.43 17.78
CA PRO A 218 -10.53 -8.18 17.73
C PRO A 218 -10.63 -9.38 16.78
N PHE A 219 -9.50 -9.77 16.18
CA PHE A 219 -9.44 -10.95 15.31
C PHE A 219 -10.03 -12.19 16.00
N THR A 220 -10.65 -13.07 15.23
CA THR A 220 -11.17 -14.35 15.71
C THR A 220 -10.49 -15.51 14.98
N HIS A 221 -10.81 -16.75 15.35
CA HIS A 221 -10.41 -17.94 14.61
C HIS A 221 -11.65 -18.65 14.05
N ASP A 222 -11.52 -19.29 12.90
CA ASP A 222 -12.53 -20.21 12.38
C ASP A 222 -12.48 -21.58 13.09
N SER A 223 -13.35 -22.50 12.67
CA SER A 223 -13.43 -23.86 13.23
C SER A 223 -12.16 -24.68 13.04
N ASP A 224 -11.32 -24.33 12.07
CA ASP A 224 -10.05 -24.99 11.78
C ASP A 224 -8.87 -24.29 12.48
N GLY A 225 -9.15 -23.31 13.34
CA GLY A 225 -8.15 -22.53 14.07
C GLY A 225 -7.43 -21.49 13.22
N ARG A 226 -7.96 -21.13 12.04
CA ARG A 226 -7.36 -20.12 11.16
C ARG A 226 -7.83 -18.72 11.54
N LEU A 227 -6.91 -17.75 11.50
CA LEU A 227 -7.18 -16.35 11.81
C LEU A 227 -8.16 -15.72 10.81
N LEU A 228 -9.32 -15.30 11.32
CA LEU A 228 -10.31 -14.50 10.62
C LEU A 228 -10.00 -13.01 10.86
N ILE A 229 -9.51 -12.36 9.80
CA ILE A 229 -9.08 -10.96 9.80
C ILE A 229 -9.65 -10.31 8.54
N GLU A 230 -10.21 -9.11 8.70
CA GLU A 230 -10.62 -8.27 7.58
C GLU A 230 -9.71 -7.04 7.51
N PHE A 231 -9.19 -6.77 6.31
CA PHE A 231 -8.39 -5.56 6.11
C PHE A 231 -9.32 -4.34 6.07
N PRO A 232 -9.11 -3.32 6.92
CA PRO A 232 -9.98 -2.16 6.97
C PRO A 232 -9.95 -1.40 5.64
N LYS A 233 -11.12 -1.05 5.10
CA LYS A 233 -11.21 -0.17 3.91
C LYS A 233 -10.51 1.17 4.14
N ALA A 234 -10.47 1.61 5.40
CA ALA A 234 -9.78 2.79 5.88
C ALA A 234 -8.66 2.43 6.87
N PRO A 235 -7.49 1.98 6.40
CA PRO A 235 -6.41 1.58 7.27
C PRO A 235 -5.81 2.78 8.02
N PRO A 236 -5.31 2.58 9.25
CA PRO A 236 -4.71 3.65 10.03
C PRO A 236 -3.38 4.11 9.44
N THR A 237 -3.00 5.36 9.73
CA THR A 237 -1.76 6.00 9.26
C THR A 237 -0.49 5.18 9.44
N ARG A 238 -0.39 4.44 10.54
CA ARG A 238 0.77 3.60 10.84
C ARG A 238 1.04 2.54 9.75
N PHE A 239 0.00 2.01 9.09
CA PHE A 239 0.16 1.01 8.02
C PHE A 239 0.85 1.59 6.79
N PHE A 240 0.58 2.85 6.45
CA PHE A 240 1.24 3.52 5.31
C PHE A 240 2.72 3.83 5.56
N LYS A 241 3.11 3.97 6.83
CA LYS A 241 4.51 4.20 7.26
C LYS A 241 5.28 2.89 7.44
N ALA A 242 4.61 1.74 7.33
CA ALA A 242 5.23 0.45 7.55
C ALA A 242 5.96 -0.03 6.29
N ALA A 243 7.04 -0.79 6.47
CA ALA A 243 7.66 -1.57 5.41
C ALA A 243 6.78 -2.77 5.04
N LEU A 244 6.23 -3.44 6.05
CA LEU A 244 5.38 -4.63 5.90
C LEU A 244 4.06 -4.43 6.64
N VAL A 245 2.96 -4.86 6.03
CA VAL A 245 1.64 -4.92 6.67
C VAL A 245 1.10 -6.33 6.50
N HIS A 246 0.74 -6.98 7.61
CA HIS A 246 0.31 -8.37 7.60
C HIS A 246 -0.74 -8.66 8.68
N PRO A 247 -1.72 -9.55 8.43
CA PRO A 247 -2.00 -10.18 7.12
C PRO A 247 -3.02 -9.38 6.29
N LEU A 248 -2.90 -9.46 4.97
CA LEU A 248 -3.92 -9.08 3.98
C LEU A 248 -4.47 -10.37 3.36
N LYS A 249 -5.61 -10.85 3.86
CA LYS A 249 -6.13 -12.20 3.52
C LYS A 249 -6.79 -12.30 2.14
N THR A 250 -6.99 -11.19 1.41
CA THR A 250 -7.66 -11.20 0.09
C THR A 250 -6.87 -10.40 -0.95
N SER A 251 -7.01 -10.79 -2.22
CA SER A 251 -6.41 -10.06 -3.35
C SER A 251 -6.96 -8.63 -3.45
N ASP A 252 -8.25 -8.44 -3.17
CA ASP A 252 -8.89 -7.12 -3.16
C ASP A 252 -8.25 -6.18 -2.12
N ALA A 253 -7.93 -6.69 -0.93
CA ALA A 253 -7.20 -5.91 0.08
C ALA A 253 -5.82 -5.48 -0.43
N PHE A 254 -5.09 -6.36 -1.12
CA PHE A 254 -3.81 -6.02 -1.75
C PHE A 254 -3.96 -4.89 -2.77
N TYR A 255 -4.90 -5.02 -3.72
CA TYR A 255 -5.12 -4.02 -4.76
C TYR A 255 -5.56 -2.68 -4.18
N GLN A 256 -6.52 -2.71 -3.25
CA GLN A 256 -7.02 -1.52 -2.58
C GLN A 256 -5.90 -0.81 -1.81
N PHE A 257 -5.17 -1.53 -0.96
CA PHE A 257 -4.13 -0.92 -0.15
C PHE A 257 -2.95 -0.46 -1.01
N HIS A 258 -2.59 -1.20 -2.06
CA HIS A 258 -1.59 -0.77 -3.02
C HIS A 258 -1.95 0.56 -3.67
N HIS A 259 -3.18 0.69 -4.15
CA HIS A 259 -3.68 1.91 -4.76
C HIS A 259 -3.64 3.09 -3.78
N GLN A 260 -4.06 2.87 -2.52
CA GLN A 260 -3.98 3.88 -1.45
C GLN A 260 -2.53 4.27 -1.12
N VAL A 261 -1.59 3.32 -1.11
CA VAL A 261 -0.15 3.60 -0.89
C VAL A 261 0.43 4.39 -2.06
N LYS A 262 0.20 3.96 -3.31
CA LYS A 262 0.76 4.59 -4.52
C LYS A 262 0.25 6.00 -4.75
N LEU A 263 -1.04 6.21 -4.52
CA LEU A 263 -1.62 7.53 -4.62
C LEU A 263 -1.53 8.30 -3.30
N GLN A 264 -0.93 7.74 -2.25
CA GLN A 264 -0.98 8.27 -0.88
C GLN A 264 -2.37 8.75 -0.42
N LEU A 265 -3.43 8.21 -1.03
CA LEU A 265 -4.80 8.55 -0.74
C LEU A 265 -5.18 7.84 0.55
N ARG A 266 -5.26 8.61 1.63
CA ARG A 266 -5.91 8.13 2.85
C ARG A 266 -7.40 8.43 2.80
N PRO A 267 -8.26 7.43 3.00
CA PRO A 267 -9.70 7.66 3.06
C PRO A 267 -10.06 8.56 4.25
N ILE A 268 -11.30 9.06 4.22
CA ILE A 268 -11.90 9.80 5.33
C ILE A 268 -11.86 8.91 6.58
N LEU A 269 -11.38 9.46 7.70
CA LEU A 269 -11.17 8.72 8.95
C LEU A 269 -12.15 9.20 10.02
N PRO A 270 -12.73 8.30 10.84
CA PRO A 270 -13.45 8.74 12.04
C PRO A 270 -12.53 9.53 12.98
N PRO A 271 -13.06 10.49 13.78
CA PRO A 271 -12.27 11.35 14.66
C PRO A 271 -11.28 10.62 15.58
N ALA A 272 -11.65 9.43 16.06
CA ALA A 272 -10.82 8.59 16.91
C ALA A 272 -9.46 8.20 16.30
N PHE A 273 -9.32 8.29 14.97
CA PHE A 273 -8.12 7.85 14.22
C PHE A 273 -7.33 9.01 13.60
N LEU A 274 -7.68 10.27 13.89
CA LEU A 274 -7.08 11.45 13.26
C LEU A 274 -5.83 11.99 13.97
N ASN A 275 -5.53 11.54 15.19
CA ASN A 275 -4.46 12.13 15.99
C ASN A 275 -3.07 11.90 15.32
N GLY A 276 -2.41 12.98 14.86
CA GLY A 276 -1.16 12.90 14.09
C GLY A 276 -1.30 12.33 12.67
N SER A 277 -2.52 12.29 12.14
CA SER A 277 -2.87 11.72 10.84
C SER A 277 -3.02 12.79 9.75
N CYS A 278 -3.15 12.34 8.51
CA CYS A 278 -3.56 13.16 7.37
C CYS A 278 -4.65 12.41 6.59
N VAL A 279 -5.42 13.12 5.77
CA VAL A 279 -6.46 12.55 4.90
C VAL A 279 -6.26 13.03 3.46
N ALA A 280 -6.79 12.30 2.49
CA ALA A 280 -6.70 12.69 1.08
C ALA A 280 -7.48 13.99 0.76
N ASN A 281 -8.56 14.25 1.49
CA ASN A 281 -9.38 15.44 1.28
C ASN A 281 -9.86 16.00 2.64
N PRO A 282 -9.13 16.96 3.23
CA PRO A 282 -9.48 17.53 4.53
C PRO A 282 -10.78 18.34 4.50
N VAL A 283 -11.20 18.83 3.32
CA VAL A 283 -12.48 19.55 3.17
C VAL A 283 -13.65 18.58 3.39
N ILE A 284 -13.68 17.46 2.66
CA ILE A 284 -14.74 16.44 2.83
C ILE A 284 -14.69 15.83 4.23
N GLN A 285 -13.50 15.65 4.81
CA GLN A 285 -13.34 15.20 6.19
C GLN A 285 -14.04 16.14 7.18
N ASN A 286 -13.94 17.45 6.98
CA ASN A 286 -14.58 18.46 7.81
C ASN A 286 -16.08 18.58 7.54
N GLU A 287 -16.55 18.34 6.31
CA GLU A 287 -17.98 18.25 6.02
C GLU A 287 -18.65 17.08 6.77
N ILE A 288 -18.02 15.90 6.74
CA ILE A 288 -18.58 14.70 7.39
C ILE A 288 -18.40 14.75 8.91
N TYR A 289 -17.29 15.32 9.37
CA TYR A 289 -16.97 15.44 10.79
C TYR A 289 -16.56 16.88 11.15
N PRO A 290 -17.53 17.79 11.38
CA PRO A 290 -17.30 19.22 11.59
C PRO A 290 -16.38 19.58 12.78
N GLN A 291 -16.21 18.63 13.70
CA GLN A 291 -15.37 18.77 14.89
C GLN A 291 -13.86 18.80 14.56
N ASN A 292 -13.47 18.43 13.32
CA ASN A 292 -12.10 18.10 12.95
C ASN A 292 -11.33 19.23 12.26
N ARG A 293 -11.49 20.48 12.70
CA ARG A 293 -10.99 21.67 11.99
C ARG A 293 -9.47 21.73 11.72
N SER A 294 -8.66 20.84 12.30
CA SER A 294 -7.19 20.80 12.18
C SER A 294 -6.63 19.56 11.49
N VAL A 295 -7.37 18.94 10.56
CA VAL A 295 -6.87 17.77 9.80
C VAL A 295 -5.95 18.19 8.67
N LEU A 296 -4.77 17.55 8.59
CA LEU A 296 -3.80 17.77 7.54
C LEU A 296 -4.14 16.98 6.26
N GLU A 297 -3.83 17.56 5.10
CA GLU A 297 -3.88 16.85 3.81
C GLU A 297 -2.65 15.93 3.66
N CYS A 298 -2.84 14.74 3.11
CA CYS A 298 -1.72 13.84 2.82
C CYS A 298 -0.86 14.35 1.67
N ARG A 299 0.46 14.21 1.82
CA ARG A 299 1.44 14.76 0.91
C ARG A 299 1.70 13.80 -0.24
N LEU A 300 0.83 13.82 -1.24
CA LEU A 300 0.95 13.04 -2.47
C LEU A 300 2.39 13.11 -3.04
N GLN A 301 2.87 12.01 -3.62
CA GLN A 301 4.08 11.98 -4.45
C GLN A 301 3.69 11.31 -5.77
N ILE A 302 3.53 12.12 -6.82
CA ILE A 302 3.11 11.62 -8.14
C ILE A 302 4.31 11.62 -9.10
N PRO A 303 4.46 10.58 -9.96
CA PRO A 303 5.51 10.56 -10.97
C PRO A 303 5.41 11.79 -11.90
N LYS A 304 6.55 12.42 -12.18
CA LYS A 304 6.62 13.55 -13.13
C LYS A 304 6.10 13.14 -14.50
N GLN A 305 5.03 13.78 -14.98
CA GLN A 305 4.64 13.74 -16.40
C GLN A 305 5.23 14.91 -17.19
N SER A 306 5.40 14.69 -18.50
CA SER A 306 5.95 15.65 -19.46
C SER A 306 4.92 16.67 -19.97
N ALA A 307 5.43 17.84 -20.36
CA ALA A 307 4.84 18.96 -21.09
C ALA A 307 3.30 19.00 -21.26
N TYR A 308 2.67 19.97 -20.60
CA TYR A 308 1.22 20.23 -20.65
C TYR A 308 0.84 21.10 -21.86
N ASN A 309 -0.11 20.65 -22.67
CA ASN A 309 -0.73 21.47 -23.73
C ASN A 309 -2.18 21.82 -23.37
N LEU A 310 -2.44 23.12 -23.18
CA LEU A 310 -3.76 23.67 -22.84
C LEU A 310 -4.80 23.46 -23.94
N SER A 311 -4.39 23.44 -25.22
CA SER A 311 -5.32 23.35 -26.34
C SER A 311 -5.89 21.95 -26.57
N SER A 312 -5.29 20.91 -25.97
CA SER A 312 -5.77 19.53 -26.06
C SER A 312 -6.66 19.12 -24.88
N LEU A 313 -6.95 20.04 -23.97
CA LEU A 313 -7.72 19.76 -22.78
C LEU A 313 -9.23 19.69 -23.09
N SER A 314 -9.89 18.62 -22.69
CA SER A 314 -11.35 18.57 -22.71
C SER A 314 -11.90 19.46 -21.60
N ALA A 315 -12.41 20.63 -21.96
CA ALA A 315 -12.86 21.62 -21.00
C ALA A 315 -14.39 21.78 -21.05
N PHE A 316 -15.01 21.87 -19.88
CA PHE A 316 -16.45 21.92 -19.70
C PHE A 316 -16.84 23.14 -18.86
N VAL A 317 -17.97 23.75 -19.21
CA VAL A 317 -18.62 24.75 -18.38
C VAL A 317 -19.94 24.20 -17.88
N ILE A 318 -20.10 24.14 -16.55
CA ILE A 318 -21.34 23.69 -15.93
C ILE A 318 -22.29 24.87 -15.79
N THR A 319 -23.54 24.68 -16.19
CA THR A 319 -24.59 25.71 -16.08
C THR A 319 -25.93 25.07 -15.74
N LEU A 320 -26.78 25.80 -15.03
CA LEU A 320 -28.18 25.42 -14.82
C LEU A 320 -29.08 26.08 -15.87
N PRO A 321 -30.23 25.49 -16.23
CA PRO A 321 -31.20 26.11 -17.13
C PRO A 321 -31.58 27.53 -16.68
N GLY A 322 -31.64 28.49 -17.60
CA GLY A 322 -31.96 29.89 -17.34
C GLY A 322 -30.75 30.82 -17.15
N TYR A 323 -29.52 30.30 -17.27
CA TYR A 323 -28.27 31.07 -17.16
C TYR A 323 -27.45 31.12 -18.47
N GLU A 324 -28.11 30.98 -19.62
CA GLU A 324 -27.48 30.86 -20.95
C GLU A 324 -26.60 32.08 -21.29
N GLN A 325 -26.97 33.27 -20.82
CA GLN A 325 -26.14 34.47 -21.02
C GLN A 325 -24.81 34.42 -20.25
N ARG A 326 -24.80 33.82 -19.05
CA ARG A 326 -23.58 33.64 -18.25
C ARG A 326 -22.68 32.60 -18.89
N LEU A 327 -23.27 31.47 -19.27
CA LEU A 327 -22.62 30.41 -20.05
C LEU A 327 -21.86 30.99 -21.25
N GLN A 328 -22.54 31.74 -22.11
CA GLN A 328 -21.92 32.26 -23.33
C GLN A 328 -20.79 33.26 -23.03
N ARG A 329 -20.95 34.09 -21.99
CA ARG A 329 -19.92 35.02 -21.55
C ARG A 329 -18.66 34.27 -21.10
N THR A 330 -18.82 33.20 -20.33
CA THR A 330 -17.72 32.38 -19.83
C THR A 330 -17.01 31.65 -20.96
N ILE A 331 -17.75 31.05 -21.90
CA ILE A 331 -17.17 30.45 -23.13
C ILE A 331 -16.31 31.48 -23.86
N ASN A 332 -16.85 32.66 -24.17
CA ASN A 332 -16.14 33.72 -24.88
C ASN A 332 -14.89 34.22 -24.13
N ASN A 333 -14.90 34.18 -22.80
CA ASN A 333 -13.75 34.59 -22.00
C ASN A 333 -12.60 33.58 -22.05
N PHE A 334 -12.90 32.28 -22.05
CA PHE A 334 -11.88 31.22 -22.13
C PHE A 334 -11.38 30.98 -23.56
N GLU A 335 -12.19 31.27 -24.58
CA GLU A 335 -11.74 31.25 -25.98
C GLU A 335 -10.56 32.20 -26.23
N LYS A 336 -10.50 33.36 -25.55
CA LYS A 336 -9.35 34.29 -25.59
C LYS A 336 -8.04 33.67 -25.11
N HIS A 337 -8.11 32.53 -24.43
CA HIS A 337 -6.98 31.76 -23.92
C HIS A 337 -6.75 30.45 -24.68
N ASN A 338 -7.39 30.26 -25.84
CA ASN A 338 -7.39 29.02 -26.64
C ASN A 338 -7.92 27.80 -25.88
N ILE A 339 -8.93 28.02 -25.03
CA ILE A 339 -9.62 26.96 -24.28
C ILE A 339 -11.07 26.90 -24.77
N HIS A 340 -11.44 25.80 -25.40
CA HIS A 340 -12.79 25.58 -25.90
C HIS A 340 -13.62 24.87 -24.82
N LEU A 341 -14.60 25.60 -24.27
CA LEU A 341 -15.49 25.09 -23.23
C LEU A 341 -16.74 24.46 -23.85
N HIS A 342 -16.99 23.19 -23.53
CA HIS A 342 -18.22 22.48 -23.86
C HIS A 342 -19.27 22.71 -22.78
N ALA A 343 -20.47 23.17 -23.16
CA ALA A 343 -21.56 23.36 -22.24
C ALA A 343 -22.04 22.02 -21.66
N PHE A 344 -22.17 21.94 -20.34
CA PHE A 344 -22.76 20.81 -19.63
C PHE A 344 -23.95 21.30 -18.80
N TYR A 345 -25.15 21.06 -19.34
CA TYR A 345 -26.40 21.49 -18.71
C TYR A 345 -26.78 20.59 -17.55
N GLY A 346 -27.00 21.23 -16.41
CA GLY A 346 -27.20 20.57 -15.14
C GLY A 346 -28.59 20.04 -14.85
N VAL A 347 -28.67 19.32 -13.74
CA VAL A 347 -29.93 18.86 -13.16
C VAL A 347 -30.62 20.05 -12.51
N SER A 348 -31.85 20.36 -12.89
CA SER A 348 -32.64 21.44 -12.30
C SER A 348 -33.79 20.88 -11.45
N ASN A 349 -34.28 21.72 -10.53
CA ASN A 349 -35.48 21.46 -9.75
C ASN A 349 -35.45 20.33 -8.72
N VAL A 350 -34.28 19.78 -8.39
CA VAL A 350 -34.15 18.86 -7.26
C VAL A 350 -34.06 19.66 -5.97
N GLN A 351 -34.82 19.27 -4.95
CA GLN A 351 -34.76 19.87 -3.62
C GLN A 351 -33.51 19.40 -2.88
N ALA A 352 -32.88 20.33 -2.15
CA ALA A 352 -31.76 19.99 -1.29
C ALA A 352 -32.23 19.16 -0.09
N PRO A 353 -31.42 18.22 0.43
CA PRO A 353 -31.74 17.49 1.65
C PRO A 353 -31.89 18.46 2.84
N ASN A 354 -32.91 18.26 3.68
CA ASN A 354 -33.18 19.09 4.88
C ASN A 354 -32.05 19.09 5.93
N ILE A 355 -31.05 18.24 5.75
CA ILE A 355 -29.96 17.99 6.70
C ILE A 355 -28.71 18.83 6.37
N THR A 356 -28.74 19.59 5.26
CA THR A 356 -27.60 20.38 4.76
C THR A 356 -27.94 21.86 4.67
N ASN A 357 -27.02 22.75 5.04
CA ASN A 357 -27.14 24.21 4.84
C ASN A 357 -26.91 24.64 3.37
N ILE A 358 -27.24 23.76 2.40
CA ILE A 358 -26.98 23.97 0.98
C ILE A 358 -28.28 24.48 0.31
N THR A 359 -28.19 25.55 -0.46
CA THR A 359 -29.34 26.06 -1.23
C THR A 359 -29.74 25.09 -2.34
N LYS A 360 -30.97 25.22 -2.83
CA LYS A 360 -31.47 24.43 -3.96
C LYS A 360 -30.55 24.54 -5.20
N GLY A 361 -30.03 25.73 -5.49
CA GLY A 361 -29.14 25.94 -6.65
C GLY A 361 -27.82 25.20 -6.49
N GLU A 362 -27.21 25.30 -5.32
CA GLU A 362 -25.91 24.69 -5.00
C GLU A 362 -26.00 23.15 -4.97
N TRP A 363 -27.11 22.62 -4.45
CA TRP A 363 -27.38 21.17 -4.51
C TRP A 363 -27.50 20.67 -5.95
N ASN A 364 -28.25 21.39 -6.79
CA ASN A 364 -28.39 21.09 -8.21
C ASN A 364 -27.07 21.18 -8.97
N LEU A 365 -26.20 22.14 -8.63
CA LEU A 365 -24.85 22.26 -9.17
C LEU A 365 -23.98 21.06 -8.77
N ARG A 366 -24.05 20.61 -7.51
CA ARG A 366 -23.35 19.42 -7.02
C ARG A 366 -23.77 18.16 -7.77
N LEU A 367 -25.08 17.95 -7.96
CA LEU A 367 -25.60 16.82 -8.75
C LEU A 367 -25.13 16.88 -10.21
N THR A 368 -25.09 18.08 -10.78
CA THR A 368 -24.57 18.32 -12.13
C THR A 368 -23.11 17.92 -12.24
N MET A 369 -22.29 18.29 -11.26
CA MET A 369 -20.88 17.94 -11.23
C MET A 369 -20.67 16.42 -11.10
N ILE A 370 -21.46 15.74 -10.27
CA ILE A 370 -21.43 14.27 -10.16
C ILE A 370 -21.70 13.62 -11.53
N ARG A 371 -22.74 14.08 -12.25
CA ARG A 371 -23.10 13.55 -13.57
C ARG A 371 -22.02 13.82 -14.62
N LEU A 372 -21.41 15.00 -14.60
CA LEU A 372 -20.28 15.32 -15.48
C LEU A 372 -19.10 14.39 -15.20
N ILE A 373 -18.71 14.22 -13.93
CA ILE A 373 -17.62 13.33 -13.52
C ILE A 373 -17.88 11.89 -14.00
N GLN A 374 -19.10 11.37 -13.82
CA GLN A 374 -19.47 10.05 -14.32
C GLN A 374 -19.33 9.93 -15.84
N THR A 375 -19.76 10.97 -16.56
CA THR A 375 -19.67 11.03 -18.03
C THR A 375 -18.21 11.00 -18.48
N VAL A 376 -17.35 11.78 -17.83
CA VAL A 376 -15.91 11.88 -18.08
C VAL A 376 -15.23 10.54 -17.84
N ILE A 377 -15.55 9.86 -16.73
CA ILE A 377 -15.02 8.53 -16.40
C ILE A 377 -15.42 7.51 -17.47
N ASN A 378 -16.70 7.49 -17.85
CA ASN A 378 -17.21 6.58 -18.88
C ASN A 378 -16.55 6.82 -20.25
N ALA A 379 -16.27 8.08 -20.58
CA ALA A 379 -15.56 8.49 -21.78
C ALA A 379 -14.04 8.29 -21.71
N LYS A 380 -13.51 7.83 -20.56
CA LYS A 380 -12.07 7.62 -20.29
C LYS A 380 -11.21 8.86 -20.56
N LEU A 381 -11.76 10.06 -20.32
CA LEU A 381 -11.01 11.30 -20.47
C LEU A 381 -9.96 11.38 -19.36
N GLN A 382 -8.71 11.64 -19.73
CA GLN A 382 -7.60 11.62 -18.78
C GLN A 382 -7.36 12.96 -18.08
N GLN A 383 -7.74 14.07 -18.72
CA GLN A 383 -7.50 15.42 -18.23
C GLN A 383 -8.67 16.29 -18.65
N ILE A 384 -9.31 16.92 -17.67
CA ILE A 384 -10.41 17.84 -17.92
C ILE A 384 -10.27 19.13 -17.11
N LEU A 385 -10.82 20.21 -17.65
CA LEU A 385 -11.07 21.45 -16.91
C LEU A 385 -12.59 21.59 -16.74
N ILE A 386 -13.04 21.86 -15.52
CA ILE A 386 -14.43 22.20 -15.25
C ILE A 386 -14.45 23.61 -14.69
N VAL A 387 -15.29 24.48 -15.26
CA VAL A 387 -15.54 25.84 -14.79
C VAL A 387 -17.03 26.08 -14.59
N GLU A 388 -17.38 26.96 -13.64
CA GLU A 388 -18.75 27.43 -13.45
C GLU A 388 -19.12 28.49 -14.50
N ASP A 389 -20.42 28.68 -14.74
CA ASP A 389 -20.93 29.57 -15.79
C ASP A 389 -20.70 31.06 -15.55
N ASP A 390 -20.20 31.45 -14.37
CA ASP A 390 -19.80 32.81 -14.03
C ASP A 390 -18.27 32.97 -13.87
N ALA A 391 -17.48 31.95 -14.23
CA ALA A 391 -16.04 31.98 -14.12
C ALA A 391 -15.40 33.03 -15.07
N ILE A 392 -14.52 33.86 -14.50
CA ILE A 392 -13.76 34.86 -15.26
C ILE A 392 -12.27 34.54 -15.18
N PRO A 393 -11.63 34.13 -16.30
CA PRO A 393 -10.20 33.86 -16.30
C PRO A 393 -9.41 35.15 -16.12
N HIS A 394 -8.34 35.09 -15.33
CA HIS A 394 -7.40 36.20 -15.22
C HIS A 394 -6.77 36.50 -16.60
N ARG A 395 -6.42 37.75 -16.89
CA ARG A 395 -5.78 38.14 -18.17
C ARG A 395 -4.51 37.36 -18.53
N ARG A 396 -3.81 36.83 -17.52
CA ARG A 396 -2.62 35.96 -17.65
C ARG A 396 -2.95 34.49 -17.34
N PHE A 397 -4.20 34.05 -17.53
CA PHE A 397 -4.67 32.72 -17.13
C PHE A 397 -3.76 31.63 -17.68
N SER A 398 -3.46 31.63 -18.99
CA SER A 398 -2.62 30.60 -19.60
C SER A 398 -1.21 30.53 -18.98
N GLU A 399 -0.62 31.66 -18.60
CA GLU A 399 0.68 31.69 -17.92
C GLU A 399 0.59 31.22 -16.47
N LEU A 400 -0.39 31.73 -15.73
CA LEU A 400 -0.60 31.37 -14.33
C LEU A 400 -1.01 29.91 -14.18
N PHE A 401 -1.81 29.39 -15.10
CA PHE A 401 -2.21 27.99 -15.16
C PHE A 401 -1.02 27.11 -15.50
N LYS A 402 -0.17 27.49 -16.47
CA LYS A 402 1.10 26.79 -16.70
C LYS A 402 1.96 26.80 -15.44
N ALA A 403 2.12 27.94 -14.78
CA ALA A 403 2.87 28.04 -13.54
C ALA A 403 2.26 27.16 -12.42
N LEU A 404 0.93 27.10 -12.32
CA LEU A 404 0.18 26.28 -11.36
C LEU A 404 0.39 24.78 -11.63
N VAL A 405 0.24 24.32 -12.87
CA VAL A 405 0.53 22.92 -13.26
C VAL A 405 1.99 22.54 -12.95
N HIS A 406 2.90 23.52 -12.99
CA HIS A 406 4.30 23.36 -12.60
C HIS A 406 4.58 23.75 -11.14
N ASP A 407 3.56 24.06 -10.34
CA ASP A 407 3.64 24.33 -8.91
C ASP A 407 3.57 23.01 -8.14
N HIS A 408 4.28 22.91 -7.04
CA HIS A 408 4.36 21.71 -6.21
C HIS A 408 2.99 21.23 -5.69
N ARG A 409 1.97 22.09 -5.65
CA ARG A 409 0.59 21.73 -5.30
C ARG A 409 -0.23 21.16 -6.46
N CYS A 410 0.13 21.42 -7.72
CA CYS A 410 -0.57 20.87 -8.89
C CYS A 410 0.34 20.12 -9.89
N ARG A 411 1.62 19.88 -9.53
CA ARG A 411 2.60 19.00 -10.20
C ARG A 411 2.20 17.53 -10.23
N GLU A 412 0.98 17.25 -9.79
CA GLU A 412 0.46 15.96 -9.38
C GLU A 412 -0.89 15.72 -10.04
N CYS A 413 -0.99 16.07 -11.32
CA CYS A 413 -2.05 15.52 -12.16
C CYS A 413 -1.75 14.03 -12.34
N VAL A 414 -2.46 13.20 -11.57
CA VAL A 414 -2.63 11.77 -11.86
C VAL A 414 -3.06 11.63 -13.33
N SER A 415 -2.62 10.60 -14.04
CA SER A 415 -3.30 10.19 -15.29
C SER A 415 -4.77 9.89 -14.96
N GLY A 416 -5.71 10.73 -15.40
CA GLY A 416 -7.13 10.61 -15.04
C GLY A 416 -7.61 11.50 -13.88
N GLY A 417 -6.86 12.54 -13.49
CA GLY A 417 -7.30 13.50 -12.46
C GLY A 417 -8.24 14.59 -12.98
N ILE A 418 -9.15 15.07 -12.13
CA ILE A 418 -10.05 16.19 -12.43
C ILE A 418 -9.53 17.43 -11.69
N LEU A 419 -9.12 18.46 -12.43
CA LEU A 419 -8.84 19.77 -11.85
C LEU A 419 -10.13 20.59 -11.87
N MET A 420 -10.72 20.77 -10.69
CA MET A 420 -11.85 21.68 -10.51
C MET A 420 -11.34 23.04 -10.08
N LEU A 421 -11.59 24.07 -10.89
CA LEU A 421 -11.30 25.46 -10.54
C LEU A 421 -12.63 26.15 -10.23
N GLY A 422 -13.05 26.09 -8.96
CA GLY A 422 -14.23 26.79 -8.45
C GLY A 422 -13.83 27.75 -7.33
N SER A 423 -14.45 28.93 -7.29
CA SER A 423 -14.19 29.97 -6.27
C SER A 423 -15.11 29.91 -5.06
N THR A 424 -15.93 28.87 -4.92
CA THR A 424 -16.80 28.73 -3.74
C THR A 424 -16.04 28.02 -2.63
N THR A 425 -15.30 28.81 -1.83
CA THR A 425 -15.08 28.41 -0.44
C THR A 425 -16.44 28.35 0.23
N TRP A 426 -16.92 27.14 0.50
CA TRP A 426 -18.09 26.89 1.34
C TRP A 426 -17.72 27.21 2.79
N SER A 427 -17.60 28.49 3.12
CA SER A 427 -17.53 28.92 4.51
C SER A 427 -18.94 28.78 5.10
N ALA A 428 -19.13 27.71 5.88
CA ALA A 428 -20.18 27.66 6.88
C ALA A 428 -19.87 28.61 8.04
#